data_AF-A0A8I0H415-F1
#
_entry.id   AF-A0A8I0H415-F1
#
_cell.length_a   1.000
_cell.length_b   1.000
_cell.length_c   1.000
_cell.angle_alpha   90.00
_cell.angle_beta   90.00
_cell.angle_gamma   90.00
#
_symmetry.space_group_name_H-M   'P 1'
#
loop_
_entity.id
_entity.type
_entity.pdbx_description
1 polymer ?
#
loop_
_entity_poly.entity_id
_entity_poly.type
_entity_poly.pdbx_seq_one_letter_code
_entity_poly.pdbx_strand_id
1 'polypeptide(L)' 'ELVLIEVQNNNEYAYFQRMLFGTSKLVTEYINRGESYDKVRKVYSVNIVYFSLGHGTDFVYHGKTEFRGIHQGDILE' A
#
# COMPACT_ATOMS: atom_id res chain seq x y z
N GLU A 1 -0.03 -17.32 -0.45
CA GLU A 1 -0.09 -15.96 -1.02
C GLU A 1 -1.52 -15.47 -0.88
N LEU A 2 -1.72 -14.22 -0.49
CA LEU A 2 -3.03 -13.62 -0.26
C LEU A 2 -3.11 -12.31 -1.05
N VAL A 3 -4.17 -12.13 -1.82
CA VAL A 3 -4.36 -10.92 -2.64
C VAL A 3 -5.65 -10.24 -2.21
N LEU A 4 -5.54 -8.96 -1.86
CA LEU A 4 -6.66 -8.07 -1.55
C LEU A 4 -6.82 -7.07 -2.71
N ILE A 5 -8.01 -7.02 -3.28
CA ILE A 5 -8.36 -6.05 -4.33
C ILE A 5 -9.51 -5.20 -3.81
N GLU A 6 -9.26 -3.91 -3.61
CA GLU A 6 -10.27 -2.96 -3.17
C GLU A 6 -10.49 -1.89 -4.25
N VAL A 7 -11.75 -1.75 -4.68
CA VAL A 7 -12.18 -0.73 -5.63
C VAL A 7 -13.11 0.22 -4.90
N GLN A 8 -12.74 1.48 -4.81
CA GLN A 8 -13.51 2.49 -4.09
C GLN A 8 -13.86 3.65 -5.02
N ASN A 9 -15.16 3.78 -5.29
CA ASN A 9 -15.70 4.76 -6.23
C ASN A 9 -16.16 6.08 -5.57
N ASN A 10 -16.37 6.07 -4.25
CA ASN A 10 -16.84 7.24 -3.51
C ASN A 10 -15.68 7.88 -2.76
N ASN A 11 -15.57 9.21 -2.85
CA ASN A 11 -14.51 10.01 -2.24
C ASN A 11 -14.57 9.88 -0.70
N GLU A 12 -13.70 9.06 -0.12
CA GLU A 12 -13.54 8.90 1.33
C GLU A 12 -12.27 9.63 1.79
N TYR A 13 -12.37 10.55 2.75
CA TYR A 13 -11.19 11.24 3.31
C TYR A 13 -10.15 10.27 3.92
N ALA A 14 -10.57 9.03 4.24
CA ALA A 14 -9.79 8.03 4.96
C ALA A 14 -9.20 6.92 4.08
N TYR A 15 -9.01 7.15 2.77
CA TYR A 15 -8.46 6.13 1.84
C TYR A 15 -7.18 5.47 2.36
N PHE A 16 -6.20 6.27 2.80
CA PHE A 16 -4.92 5.73 3.26
C PHE A 16 -5.06 4.84 4.50
N GLN A 17 -5.87 5.27 5.47
CA GLN A 17 -6.15 4.53 6.69
C GLN A 17 -6.85 3.21 6.37
N ARG A 18 -7.75 3.22 5.38
CA ARG A 18 -8.49 2.03 4.95
C ARG A 18 -7.61 1.02 4.22
N MET A 19 -6.77 1.48 3.29
CA MET A 19 -5.79 0.63 2.60
C MET A 19 -4.82 -0.04 3.59
N LEU A 20 -4.34 0.73 4.57
CA LEU A 20 -3.49 0.23 5.66
C LEU A 20 -4.23 -0.78 6.53
N PHE A 21 -5.47 -0.49 6.91
CA PHE A 21 -6.29 -1.38 7.71
C PHE A 21 -6.58 -2.71 7.01
N GLY A 22 -7.00 -2.68 5.73
CA GLY A 22 -7.30 -3.88 4.96
C GLY A 22 -6.11 -4.82 4.87
N THR A 23 -4.93 -4.27 4.56
CA THR A 23 -3.67 -5.03 4.50
C THR A 23 -3.28 -5.57 5.89
N SER A 24 -3.36 -4.74 6.93
CA SER A 24 -2.96 -5.13 8.29
C SER A 24 -3.86 -6.21 8.86
N LYS A 25 -5.17 -6.12 8.62
CA LYS A 25 -6.15 -7.12 9.04
C LYS A 25 -5.81 -8.49 8.45
N LEU A 26 -5.53 -8.52 7.14
CA LEU A 26 -5.15 -9.73 6.41
C LEU A 26 -3.82 -10.32 6.89
N VAL A 27 -2.88 -9.50 7.33
CA VAL A 27 -1.68 -10.01 8.01
C VAL A 27 -2.05 -10.65 9.35
N THR A 28 -2.82 -9.94 10.19
CA THR A 28 -3.16 -10.40 11.56
C THR A 28 -4.09 -11.61 11.61
N GLU A 29 -4.94 -11.83 10.61
CA GLU A 29 -5.79 -13.03 10.54
C GLU A 29 -4.98 -14.31 10.27
N TYR A 30 -3.79 -14.17 9.68
CA TYR A 30 -2.98 -15.29 9.22
C TYR A 30 -1.66 -15.45 9.98
N ILE A 31 -1.42 -14.64 11.01
CA ILE A 31 -0.35 -14.83 12.00
C ILE A 31 -0.93 -14.80 13.40
N ASN A 32 -0.71 -15.85 14.18
CA ASN A 32 -1.17 -15.88 15.56
C ASN A 32 -0.18 -15.19 16.49
N ARG A 33 -0.68 -14.70 17.62
CA ARG A 33 0.16 -14.08 18.64
C ARG A 33 1.21 -15.07 19.15
N GLY A 34 2.48 -14.66 19.09
CA GLY A 34 3.63 -15.49 19.49
C GLY A 34 4.24 -16.30 18.36
N GLU A 35 3.65 -16.28 17.16
CA GLU A 35 4.29 -16.81 15.96
C GLU A 35 5.35 -15.85 15.43
N SER A 36 6.43 -16.42 14.88
CA SER A 36 7.54 -15.67 14.32
C SER A 36 7.18 -15.09 12.94
N TYR A 37 7.82 -13.98 12.57
CA TYR A 37 7.51 -13.19 11.37
C TYR A 37 7.74 -13.93 10.06
N ASP A 38 8.55 -15.00 10.04
CA ASP A 38 8.75 -15.88 8.89
C ASP A 38 7.46 -16.59 8.45
N LYS A 39 6.47 -16.70 9.34
CA LYS A 39 5.15 -17.26 9.04
C LYS A 39 4.19 -16.27 8.38
N VAL A 40 4.55 -14.98 8.32
CA VAL A 40 3.73 -13.98 7.61
C VAL A 40 3.68 -14.35 6.13
N ARG A 41 2.47 -14.59 5.64
CA ARG A 41 2.25 -14.85 4.21
C ARG A 41 2.46 -13.55 3.42
N LYS A 42 3.00 -13.64 2.21
CA LYS A 42 3.03 -12.51 1.27
C LYS A 42 1.60 -12.04 0.99
N VAL A 43 1.35 -10.75 1.23
CA VAL A 43 0.08 -10.07 1.00
C VAL A 43 0.28 -9.01 -0.09
N TYR A 44 -0.52 -9.07 -1.14
CA TYR A 44 -0.58 -8.04 -2.18
C TYR A 44 -1.87 -7.24 -2.01
N SER A 45 -1.76 -5.91 -1.92
CA SER A 45 -2.91 -5.01 -1.78
C SER A 45 -2.97 -4.08 -2.98
N VAL A 46 -4.02 -4.24 -3.81
CA VAL A 46 -4.25 -3.43 -5.00
C VAL A 46 -5.46 -2.55 -4.76
N ASN A 47 -5.26 -1.23 -4.79
CA ASN A 47 -6.26 -0.24 -4.45
C ASN A 47 -6.51 0.70 -5.63
N ILE A 48 -7.75 0.72 -6.13
CA ILE A 48 -8.19 1.67 -7.17
C ILE A 48 -9.05 2.73 -6.48
N VAL A 49 -8.53 3.94 -6.39
CA VAL A 49 -9.11 5.04 -5.61
C VAL A 49 -9.29 6.29 -6.46
N TYR A 50 -10.44 6.95 -6.30
CA TYR A 50 -10.80 8.19 -6.99
C TYR A 50 -10.78 9.35 -5.98
N PHE A 51 -9.62 9.96 -5.79
CA PHE A 51 -9.46 11.06 -4.84
C PHE A 51 -8.62 12.19 -5.41
N SER A 52 -8.86 13.40 -4.89
CA SER A 52 -8.02 14.56 -5.19
C SER A 52 -6.76 14.48 -4.33
N LEU A 53 -5.62 14.10 -4.94
CA LEU A 53 -4.33 14.02 -4.26
C LEU A 53 -3.83 15.41 -3.80
N GLY A 54 -4.36 16.47 -4.42
CA GLY A 54 -4.04 17.86 -4.10
C GLY A 54 -4.49 18.80 -5.23
N HIS A 55 -4.34 20.10 -5.01
CA HIS A 55 -4.51 21.13 -6.04
C HIS A 55 -3.13 21.66 -6.44
N GLY A 56 -2.79 21.53 -7.72
CA GLY A 56 -1.67 22.24 -8.33
C GLY A 56 -2.14 22.92 -9.62
N THR A 57 -1.28 23.75 -10.21
CA THR A 57 -1.60 24.49 -11.45
C THR A 57 -1.58 23.62 -12.70
N ASP A 58 -1.08 22.40 -12.60
CA ASP A 58 -0.99 21.43 -13.69
C ASP A 58 -2.12 20.39 -13.60
N PHE A 59 -2.43 19.72 -14.71
CA PHE A 59 -3.45 18.68 -14.81
C PHE A 59 -2.84 17.27 -14.88
N VAL A 60 -1.57 17.15 -15.30
CA VAL A 60 -0.89 15.86 -15.47
C VAL A 60 0.34 15.82 -14.57
N TYR A 61 0.38 14.84 -13.67
CA TYR A 61 1.48 14.67 -12.72
C TYR A 61 2.16 13.33 -12.95
N HIS A 62 3.49 13.33 -13.04
CA HIS A 62 4.30 12.12 -13.05
C HIS A 62 4.88 11.91 -11.65
N GLY A 63 4.34 10.95 -10.91
CA GLY A 63 4.96 10.47 -9.67
C GLY A 63 6.05 9.44 -9.98
N LYS A 64 7.31 9.73 -9.63
CA LYS A 64 8.42 8.77 -9.72
C LYS A 64 8.73 8.24 -8.32
N THR A 65 8.57 6.95 -8.09
CA THR A 65 9.00 6.28 -6.85
C THR A 65 10.36 5.65 -7.11
N GLU A 66 11.43 6.28 -6.64
CA GLU A 66 12.78 5.71 -6.68
C GLU A 66 13.05 4.99 -5.37
N PHE A 67 13.31 3.69 -5.44
CA PHE A 67 13.78 2.93 -4.30
C PHE A 67 15.29 3.03 -4.25
N ARG A 68 15.87 3.42 -3.11
CA ARG A 68 17.32 3.59 -2.99
C ARG A 68 17.88 2.56 -2.01
N GLY A 69 18.86 1.79 -2.45
CA GLY A 69 19.58 0.80 -1.66
C GLY A 69 20.28 1.47 -0.47
N ILE A 70 19.99 0.94 0.72
CA ILE A 70 20.34 1.57 2.00
C ILE A 70 21.85 1.52 2.27
N HIS A 71 22.54 0.54 1.70
CA HIS A 71 23.95 0.28 1.97
C HIS A 71 24.89 0.70 0.84
N GLN A 72 24.43 0.59 -0.41
CA GLN A 72 25.25 0.88 -1.60
C GLN A 72 24.84 2.20 -2.26
N GLY A 73 23.74 2.82 -1.79
CA GLY A 73 23.26 4.11 -2.28
C GLY A 73 22.80 4.09 -3.73
N ASP A 74 22.75 2.90 -4.32
CA ASP A 74 22.25 2.59 -5.64
C ASP A 74 20.76 2.90 -5.68
N ILE A 75 20.31 3.48 -6.78
CA ILE A 75 18.89 3.47 -7.07
C ILE A 75 18.61 2.03 -7.49
N LEU A 76 17.75 1.36 -6.72
CA LEU A 76 17.16 0.10 -7.13
C LEU A 76 16.36 0.41 -8.39
N GLU A 77 16.94 0.04 -9.53
CA GLU A 77 16.22 0.02 -10.81
C GLU A 77 14.96 -0.86 -10.73
#